data_AF-A0A137Q9M6-F1
#
_entry.id   AF-A0A137Q9M6-F1
#
_cell.length_a   1.000
_cell.length_b   1.000
_cell.length_c   1.000
_cell.angle_alpha   90.00
_cell.angle_beta   90.00
_cell.angle_gamma   90.00
#
_symmetry.space_group_name_H-M   'P 1'
#
loop_
_entity.id
_entity.type
_entity.pdbx_description
1 polymer ?
#
loop_
_entity_poly.entity_id
_entity_poly.type
_entity_poly.pdbx_seq_one_letter_code
_entity_poly.pdbx_strand_id
1 'polypeptide(L)'
;MYGFVCELFVVFRLVLEHNKSELFHFSCFNNDNNPSIDLGYASYTGDSSLHPNTYWRYLGFYFDHQLNFCKHVWYYSTKAISTVHTIGILGNSLWGLSSK
;
A
#
# COMPACT_ATOMS: atom_id res chain seq x y z
N MET A 1 -26.08 3.19 -1.49
CA MET A 1 -25.08 4.26 -1.23
C MET A 1 -24.09 4.40 -2.39
N TYR A 2 -23.49 3.30 -2.90
CA TYR A 2 -22.58 3.35 -4.05
C TYR A 2 -23.22 3.89 -5.35
N GLY A 3 -24.44 3.44 -5.68
CA GLY A 3 -25.16 3.95 -6.86
C GLY A 3 -25.38 5.47 -6.85
N PHE A 4 -25.64 6.05 -5.68
CA PHE A 4 -25.75 7.51 -5.53
C PHE A 4 -24.43 8.22 -5.85
N VAL A 5 -23.30 7.67 -5.42
CA VAL A 5 -21.97 8.22 -5.76
C VAL A 5 -21.73 8.13 -7.27
N CYS A 6 -22.08 7.02 -7.91
CA CYS A 6 -21.96 6.88 -9.37
C CYS A 6 -22.80 7.93 -10.10
N GLU A 7 -24.07 8.13 -9.70
CA GLU A 7 -24.92 9.17 -10.28
C GLU A 7 -24.33 10.57 -10.09
N LEU A 8 -23.80 10.87 -8.90
CA LEU A 8 -23.15 12.14 -8.61
C LEU A 8 -21.98 12.40 -9.56
N PHE A 9 -21.12 11.39 -9.77
CA PHE A 9 -19.98 11.48 -10.69
C PHE A 9 -20.44 11.77 -12.12
N VAL A 10 -21.52 11.13 -12.57
CA VAL A 10 -22.12 11.40 -13.90
C VAL A 10 -22.61 12.84 -14.00
N VAL A 11 -23.30 13.36 -12.97
CA VAL A 11 -23.77 14.75 -12.92
C VAL A 11 -22.60 15.73 -13.00
N PHE A 12 -21.51 15.44 -12.30
CA PHE A 12 -20.28 16.23 -12.33
C PHE A 12 -19.40 16.00 -13.57
N ARG A 13 -19.82 15.14 -14.51
CA ARG A 13 -19.03 14.72 -15.69
C ARG A 13 -17.67 14.14 -15.33
N LEU A 14 -17.57 13.48 -14.18
CA LEU A 14 -16.41 12.74 -13.73
C LEU A 14 -16.54 11.27 -14.11
N VAL A 15 -15.41 10.64 -14.44
CA VAL A 15 -15.34 9.21 -14.73
C VAL A 15 -14.84 8.50 -13.46
N LEU A 16 -15.65 7.56 -12.96
CA LEU A 16 -15.26 6.71 -11.84
C LEU A 16 -14.57 5.46 -12.38
N GLU A 17 -13.27 5.32 -12.11
CA GLU A 17 -12.52 4.11 -12.48
C GLU A 17 -12.78 2.97 -11.49
N HIS A 18 -13.62 2.03 -11.89
CA HIS A 18 -13.99 0.86 -11.08
C HIS A 18 -12.87 -0.18 -10.92
N ASN A 19 -11.86 -0.18 -11.82
CA ASN A 19 -10.74 -1.14 -11.79
C ASN A 19 -9.71 -0.81 -10.69
N LYS A 20 -9.77 0.39 -10.10
CA LYS A 20 -8.89 0.75 -8.99
C LYS A 20 -9.46 0.18 -7.69
N SER A 21 -9.24 -1.12 -7.48
CA SER A 21 -9.72 -1.90 -6.34
C SER A 21 -8.89 -1.73 -5.06
N GLU A 22 -7.90 -0.84 -5.07
CA GLU A 22 -7.12 -0.48 -3.88
C GLU A 22 -7.99 0.36 -2.92
N LEU A 23 -8.80 -0.32 -2.12
CA LEU A 23 -9.52 0.30 -1.01
C LEU A 23 -8.53 0.51 0.15
N PHE A 24 -8.35 1.76 0.53
CA PHE A 24 -7.57 2.12 1.72
C PHE A 24 -8.26 3.26 2.46
N HIS A 25 -8.53 3.04 3.74
CA HIS A 25 -9.06 4.06 4.62
C HIS A 25 -7.91 4.70 5.42
N PHE A 26 -8.04 5.98 5.76
CA PHE A 26 -7.17 6.61 6.75
C PHE A 26 -8.02 6.91 7.97
N SER A 27 -7.75 6.26 9.09
CA SER A 27 -8.46 6.54 10.34
C SER A 27 -7.56 7.22 11.35
N CYS A 28 -8.18 8.16 12.08
CA CYS A 28 -7.61 8.77 13.26
C CYS A 28 -7.81 7.90 14.52
N PHE A 29 -8.62 6.84 14.44
CA PHE A 29 -8.93 5.99 15.58
C PHE A 29 -7.93 4.84 15.73
N ASN A 30 -7.52 4.61 16.97
CA ASN A 30 -6.68 3.47 17.33
C ASN A 30 -7.52 2.20 17.35
N ASN A 31 -7.06 1.17 16.64
CA ASN A 31 -7.75 -0.12 16.53
C ASN A 31 -9.05 -0.10 15.72
N ASP A 32 -9.14 0.78 14.71
CA ASP A 32 -10.20 0.64 13.72
C ASP A 32 -10.02 -0.68 12.98
N ASN A 33 -11.00 -1.56 13.15
CA ASN A 33 -11.12 -2.73 12.32
C ASN A 33 -11.37 -2.21 10.90
N ASN A 34 -10.63 -2.73 9.92
CA ASN A 34 -10.78 -2.34 8.52
C ASN A 34 -11.69 -3.40 7.87
N PRO A 35 -13.03 -3.33 8.06
CA PRO A 35 -13.92 -4.38 7.61
C PRO A 35 -13.91 -4.47 6.10
N SER A 36 -14.25 -5.65 5.58
CA SER A 36 -14.52 -5.76 4.16
C SER A 36 -15.77 -4.94 3.80
N ILE A 37 -15.72 -4.31 2.63
CA ILE A 37 -16.80 -3.47 2.13
C ILE A 37 -17.46 -4.19 0.96
N ASP A 38 -18.76 -4.41 1.07
CA ASP A 38 -19.61 -4.78 -0.05
C ASP A 38 -20.25 -3.51 -0.65
N LEU A 39 -20.00 -3.26 -1.93
CA LEU A 39 -20.55 -2.11 -2.64
C LEU A 39 -22.00 -2.35 -3.11
N GLY A 40 -22.50 -3.59 -3.03
CA GLY A 40 -23.85 -3.97 -3.45
C GLY A 40 -24.06 -3.80 -4.96
N TYR A 41 -22.98 -3.83 -5.75
CA TYR A 41 -23.00 -3.65 -7.19
C TYR A 41 -22.27 -4.81 -7.88
N ALA A 42 -23.08 -5.79 -8.31
CA ALA A 42 -22.66 -7.12 -8.74
C ALA A 42 -21.65 -7.15 -9.90
N SER A 43 -21.57 -6.09 -10.73
CA SER A 43 -20.64 -6.05 -11.87
C SER A 43 -19.18 -5.84 -11.47
N TYR A 44 -18.93 -5.26 -10.29
CA TYR A 44 -17.58 -4.85 -9.84
C TYR A 44 -17.20 -5.44 -8.48
N THR A 45 -18.20 -5.78 -7.66
CA THR A 45 -18.06 -6.59 -6.46
C THR A 45 -18.95 -7.80 -6.71
N GLY A 46 -18.37 -8.89 -7.25
CA GLY A 46 -19.09 -10.16 -7.39
C GLY A 46 -19.34 -10.80 -6.01
N ASP A 47 -19.13 -12.10 -5.88
CA ASP A 47 -19.30 -12.82 -4.60
C ASP A 47 -18.21 -12.50 -3.55
N SER A 48 -17.22 -11.67 -3.89
CA SER A 48 -16.05 -11.39 -3.05
C SER A 48 -16.09 -9.96 -2.52
N SER A 49 -16.18 -9.81 -1.20
CA SER A 49 -16.09 -8.50 -0.54
C SER A 49 -14.73 -7.85 -0.75
N LEU A 50 -14.69 -6.52 -0.92
CA LEU A 50 -13.43 -5.79 -1.05
C LEU A 50 -12.75 -5.74 0.32
N HIS A 51 -11.55 -6.32 0.40
CA HIS A 51 -10.73 -6.24 1.60
C HIS A 51 -9.80 -5.02 1.51
N PRO A 52 -9.82 -4.13 2.52
CA PRO A 52 -8.88 -3.02 2.58
C PRO A 52 -7.44 -3.53 2.65
N ASN A 53 -6.54 -2.85 1.94
CA ASN A 53 -5.11 -3.13 2.08
C ASN A 53 -4.62 -2.75 3.47
N THR A 54 -3.63 -3.47 4.00
CA THR A 54 -3.02 -3.17 5.31
C THR A 54 -2.06 -1.98 5.26
N TYR A 55 -1.43 -1.76 4.11
CA TYR A 55 -0.58 -0.60 3.83
C TYR A 55 -0.77 -0.18 2.38
N TRP A 56 -0.69 1.11 2.10
CA TRP A 56 -0.76 1.64 0.74
C TRP A 56 0.62 2.12 0.29
N ARG A 57 1.07 1.68 -0.89
CA ARG A 57 2.34 2.15 -1.47
C ARG A 57 2.07 3.15 -2.57
N TYR A 58 2.45 4.40 -2.35
CA TYR A 58 2.30 5.45 -3.35
C TYR A 58 3.60 6.24 -3.49
N LEU A 59 4.07 6.38 -4.75
CA LEU A 59 5.29 7.11 -5.11
C LEU A 59 6.55 6.65 -4.35
N GLY A 60 6.60 5.38 -3.92
CA GLY A 60 7.70 4.82 -3.13
C GLY A 60 7.55 4.95 -1.61
N PHE A 61 6.55 5.69 -1.12
CA PHE A 61 6.21 5.76 0.29
C PHE A 61 5.26 4.63 0.68
N TYR A 62 5.36 4.19 1.94
CA TYR A 62 4.43 3.24 2.54
C TYR A 62 3.59 3.99 3.55
N PHE A 63 2.28 3.99 3.35
CA PHE A 63 1.32 4.64 4.21
C PHE A 63 0.62 3.58 5.06
N ASP A 64 0.67 3.79 6.37
CA ASP A 64 -0.14 3.04 7.32
C ASP A 64 -1.50 3.74 7.46
N HIS A 65 -2.50 3.00 7.98
CA HIS A 65 -3.87 3.50 8.19
C HIS A 65 -3.92 4.82 9.00
N GLN A 66 -2.98 4.98 9.92
CA GLN A 66 -2.87 6.15 10.80
C GLN A 66 -1.82 7.17 10.36
N LEU A 67 -1.19 6.95 9.19
CA LEU A 67 -0.08 7.79 8.71
C LEU A 67 1.10 7.88 9.69
N ASN A 68 1.32 6.85 10.52
CA ASN A 68 2.47 6.78 11.42
C ASN A 68 3.79 6.42 10.69
N PHE A 69 3.71 5.95 9.44
CA PHE A 69 4.86 5.54 8.61
C PHE A 69 5.74 4.44 9.24
N CYS A 70 5.23 3.70 10.23
CA CYS A 70 5.92 2.57 10.85
C CYS A 70 6.38 1.55 9.81
N LYS A 71 5.52 1.20 8.84
CA LYS A 71 5.88 0.24 7.79
C LYS A 71 6.94 0.80 6.86
N HIS A 72 6.89 2.09 6.57
CA HIS A 72 7.88 2.78 5.73
C HIS A 72 9.26 2.77 6.40
N VAL A 73 9.33 3.19 7.66
CA VAL A 73 10.58 3.21 8.43
C VAL A 73 11.14 1.81 8.55
N TRP A 74 10.32 0.82 8.89
CA TRP A 74 10.75 -0.57 8.98
C TRP A 74 11.34 -1.10 7.67
N TYR A 75 10.67 -0.86 6.54
CA TYR A 75 11.13 -1.31 5.23
C TYR A 75 12.46 -0.67 4.84
N TYR A 76 12.57 0.65 4.94
CA TYR A 76 13.79 1.36 4.54
C TYR A 76 14.96 1.14 5.49
N SER A 77 14.69 0.98 6.79
CA SER A 77 15.72 0.63 7.78
C SER A 77 16.30 -0.75 7.48
N THR A 78 15.43 -1.73 7.21
CA THR A 78 15.86 -3.08 6.82
C THR A 78 16.68 -3.03 5.53
N LYS A 79 16.19 -2.30 4.51
CA LYS A 79 16.89 -2.12 3.24
C LYS A 79 18.27 -1.48 3.42
N ALA A 80 18.39 -0.46 4.26
CA ALA A 80 19.65 0.20 4.56
C ALA A 80 20.63 -0.76 5.25
N ILE A 81 20.20 -1.48 6.29
CA ILE A 81 21.01 -2.46 7.02
C ILE A 81 21.51 -3.56 6.05
N SER A 82 20.61 -4.12 5.24
CA SER A 82 20.98 -5.11 4.23
C SER A 82 22.03 -4.57 3.25
N THR A 83 21.91 -3.31 2.83
CA THR A 83 22.87 -2.67 1.93
C THR A 83 24.25 -2.51 2.58
N VAL A 84 24.29 -2.13 3.85
CA VAL A 84 25.57 -2.03 4.59
C VAL A 84 26.23 -3.40 4.70
N HIS A 85 25.47 -4.45 5.02
CA HIS A 85 25.99 -5.82 5.09
C HIS A 85 26.53 -6.30 3.74
N THR A 86 25.82 -6.05 2.63
CA THR A 86 26.28 -6.47 1.30
C THR A 86 27.52 -5.71 0.86
N ILE A 87 27.64 -4.41 1.19
CA ILE A 87 28.88 -3.65 0.96
C ILE A 87 30.04 -4.24 1.75
N GLY A 88 29.82 -4.64 3.01
CA GLY A 88 30.85 -5.33 3.81
C GLY A 88 31.30 -6.64 3.18
N ILE A 89 30.36 -7.47 2.72
CA ILE A 89 30.66 -8.73 2.02
C ILE A 89 31.44 -8.47 0.72
N LEU A 90 31.04 -7.46 -0.05
CA LEU A 90 31.70 -7.08 -1.30
C LEU A 90 33.11 -6.53 -1.07
N GLY A 91 33.32 -5.73 -0.02
CA GLY A 91 34.65 -5.25 0.34
C GLY A 91 35.59 -6.40 0.71
N ASN A 92 35.10 -7.36 1.49
CA ASN A 92 35.86 -8.55 1.86
C ASN A 92 36.19 -9.44 0.66
N SER A 93 35.30 -9.55 -0.33
CA SER A 93 35.59 -10.30 -1.55
C SER A 93 36.63 -9.61 -2.44
N LEU A 94 36.60 -8.28 -2.55
CA LEU A 94 37.61 -7.50 -3.28
C LEU A 94 39.01 -7.67 -2.69
N TRP A 95 39.15 -7.66 -1.36
CA TRP A 95 40.45 -7.91 -0.70
C TRP A 95 40.95 -9.34 -0.90
N GLY A 96 40.06 -10.33 -0.95
CA GLY A 96 40.42 -11.71 -1.27
C GLY A 96 40.85 -11.93 -2.73
N LEU A 97 40.47 -11.04 -3.64
CA LEU A 97 40.85 -11.06 -5.07
C LEU A 97 42.12 -10.26 -5.38
N SER A 98 42.60 -9.43 -4.46
CA SER A 98 43.88 -8.75 -4.61
C SER A 98 45.01 -9.79 -4.51
N SER A 99 45.63 -10.11 -5.65
CA SER A 99 46.84 -10.96 -5.67
C SER A 99 47.92 -10.36 -4.79
N LYS A 100 48.61 -11.22 -4.02
CA LYS A 100 49.92 -10.90 -3.44
C LYS A 100 50.92 -10.57 -4.55
#